data_AF-A0A3Q3BF56-F1
#
_entry.id   AF-A0A3Q3BF56-F1
#
_cell.length_a   1.000
_cell.length_b   1.000
_cell.length_c   1.000
_cell.angle_alpha   90.00
_cell.angle_beta   90.00
_cell.angle_gamma   90.00
#
_symmetry.space_group_name_H-M   'P 1'
#
loop_
_entity.id
_entity.type
_entity.pdbx_description
1 polymer ?
#
loop_
_entity_poly.entity_id
_entity_poly.type
_entity_poly.pdbx_seq_one_letter_code
_entity_poly.pdbx_strand_id
1 'polypeptide(L)'
;MMKQSGAIVSCVALLLFFTSASAIEKLDKIDDLRRLKFGQTIPSHSLLLLYWFADTIDINNNNVMRLTFDPNSGDYGSHHYGNYERLLDPLPQGNIRYRYYTVGNLNQEMSSELPSYVVHPRHGYEGRNRDRIIFRVREQNVGGQGGQIDRVYITQHFETSDNQGTRYDPAHTYQVSTNLLRQIREFSEEENDNLMDLRNRFGSNTNNAQLRYITSSWGQLACLGLFLYMVIQEKQSSNQPNRRQSSTRKSKQPDFVVNIPERRPYDYSRIYGTILQNQRDEMKLQVMTGSNGKARILWSKVPVHLINEGVMVVLYKNDAEEKALTYKSIGNNKSGSYDTSVSLNEGLQVRLHKVKKICCFWSRVGEEIERGAEFKNPPAVSIEGFNASLQLFVKDGKACARIYVKNSFGDWRTKFKDSWIGFYSSANKATNKYEWWQWQWATKFQLNTESRFQNFSNDIVYEYHSGMTIAPGIQARFILRDEVEKACTPSWRE
;
A
#
# COMPACT_ATOMS: atom_id res chain seq x y z
N MET A 1 -83.37 38.82 5.86
CA MET A 1 -82.25 39.34 5.05
C MET A 1 -81.00 38.56 5.41
N MET A 2 -80.36 37.89 4.44
CA MET A 2 -79.16 37.06 4.63
C MET A 2 -77.96 37.87 5.15
N LYS A 3 -77.13 37.25 5.99
CA LYS A 3 -75.68 37.06 5.73
C LYS A 3 -75.05 36.08 6.74
N GLN A 4 -74.42 35.03 6.21
CA GLN A 4 -73.51 34.12 6.92
C GLN A 4 -72.19 34.83 7.28
N SER A 5 -71.40 34.18 8.16
CA SER A 5 -69.92 34.19 8.37
C SER A 5 -69.65 34.41 9.87
N GLY A 6 -69.08 33.52 10.69
CA GLY A 6 -67.99 32.57 10.47
C GLY A 6 -66.76 33.07 11.23
N ALA A 7 -66.42 32.44 12.36
CA ALA A 7 -65.06 32.43 12.93
C ALA A 7 -64.98 31.47 14.13
N ILE A 8 -64.68 30.21 13.83
CA ILE A 8 -64.11 29.26 14.79
C ILE A 8 -62.72 29.80 15.13
N VAL A 9 -62.51 30.24 16.38
CA VAL A 9 -61.16 30.52 16.89
C VAL A 9 -60.51 29.16 17.19
N SER A 10 -59.96 28.55 16.14
CA SER A 10 -59.20 27.32 16.23
C SER A 10 -57.74 27.64 16.53
N CYS A 11 -57.21 26.96 17.54
CA CYS A 11 -55.83 26.92 17.98
C CYS A 11 -54.81 27.03 16.83
N VAL A 12 -53.98 28.08 16.86
CA VAL A 12 -52.69 28.09 16.16
C VAL A 12 -51.60 28.18 17.22
N ALA A 13 -51.42 27.07 17.95
CA ALA A 13 -50.11 26.74 18.49
C ALA A 13 -49.30 26.18 17.32
N LEU A 14 -48.70 27.08 16.53
CA LEU A 14 -47.68 26.75 15.53
C LEU A 14 -46.44 26.26 16.29
N LEU A 15 -46.45 24.99 16.70
CA LEU A 15 -45.24 24.25 17.04
C LEU A 15 -44.41 24.14 15.75
N LEU A 16 -43.54 25.13 15.54
CA LEU A 16 -42.42 25.01 14.63
C LEU A 16 -41.50 23.93 15.19
N PHE A 17 -41.79 22.66 14.87
CA PHE A 17 -40.79 21.60 14.92
C PHE A 17 -39.77 21.92 13.83
N PHE A 18 -38.81 22.78 14.14
CA PHE A 18 -37.53 22.76 13.46
C PHE A 18 -36.94 21.37 13.73
N THR A 19 -37.15 20.44 12.80
CA THR A 19 -36.31 19.25 12.71
C THR A 19 -34.94 19.78 12.33
N SER A 20 -34.13 20.08 13.34
CA SER A 20 -32.71 20.34 13.17
C SER A 20 -32.16 19.16 12.38
N ALA A 21 -31.86 19.36 11.10
CA ALA A 21 -31.13 18.39 10.32
C ALA A 21 -29.77 18.24 11.03
N SER A 22 -29.64 17.22 11.88
CA SER A 22 -28.37 16.88 12.47
C SER A 22 -27.43 16.61 11.31
N ALA A 23 -26.41 17.46 11.14
CA ALA A 23 -25.36 17.19 10.18
C ALA A 23 -24.80 15.80 10.48
N ILE A 24 -24.82 14.89 9.51
CA ILE A 24 -24.28 13.53 9.67
C ILE A 24 -22.80 13.67 10.05
N GLU A 25 -22.40 13.06 11.17
CA GLU A 25 -21.01 13.10 11.61
C GLU A 25 -20.11 12.44 10.55
N LYS A 26 -19.02 13.12 10.22
CA LYS A 26 -18.06 12.66 9.20
C LYS A 26 -16.86 12.02 9.87
N LEU A 27 -16.57 10.78 9.51
CA LEU A 27 -15.40 10.03 9.93
C LEU A 27 -14.29 10.24 8.91
N ASP A 28 -13.15 10.78 9.33
CA ASP A 28 -12.05 11.14 8.44
C ASP A 28 -10.79 10.28 8.61
N LYS A 29 -10.56 9.74 9.81
CA LYS A 29 -9.37 8.94 10.13
C LYS A 29 -9.73 7.71 10.95
N ILE A 30 -8.83 6.73 11.02
CA ILE A 30 -9.04 5.52 11.83
C ILE A 30 -9.33 5.85 13.30
N ASP A 31 -8.76 6.94 13.82
CA ASP A 31 -9.05 7.44 15.18
C ASP A 31 -10.53 7.78 15.40
N ASP A 32 -11.25 8.22 14.37
CA ASP A 32 -12.67 8.49 14.48
C ASP A 32 -13.45 7.18 14.67
N LEU A 33 -13.02 6.08 14.05
CA LEU A 33 -13.59 4.75 14.30
C LEU A 33 -13.34 4.28 15.74
N ARG A 34 -12.18 4.57 16.33
CA ARG A 34 -11.85 4.21 17.73
C ARG A 34 -12.79 4.88 18.75
N ARG A 35 -13.33 6.05 18.40
CA ARG A 35 -14.27 6.78 19.26
C ARG A 35 -15.63 6.09 19.34
N LEU A 36 -16.03 5.39 18.28
CA LEU A 36 -17.28 4.64 18.20
C LEU A 36 -17.26 3.40 19.12
N LYS A 37 -18.44 2.84 19.41
CA LYS A 37 -18.62 1.71 20.34
C LYS A 37 -19.01 0.42 19.59
N PHE A 38 -18.11 -0.04 18.74
CA PHE A 38 -18.24 -1.32 18.04
C PHE A 38 -18.34 -2.50 19.02
N GLY A 39 -19.24 -3.45 18.75
CA GLY A 39 -19.56 -4.57 19.62
C GLY A 39 -20.48 -4.24 20.80
N GLN A 40 -20.83 -2.96 20.99
CA GLN A 40 -21.78 -2.52 22.02
C GLN A 40 -23.04 -1.89 21.40
N THR A 41 -22.90 -0.72 20.76
CA THR A 41 -24.03 -0.02 20.13
C THR A 41 -24.00 -0.10 18.61
N ILE A 42 -22.82 -0.41 18.03
CA ILE A 42 -22.63 -0.61 16.60
C ILE A 42 -22.11 -2.03 16.38
N PRO A 43 -22.66 -2.83 15.45
CA PRO A 43 -22.13 -4.14 15.08
C PRO A 43 -20.64 -4.09 14.75
N SER A 44 -19.84 -5.00 15.32
CA SER A 44 -18.43 -5.16 14.92
C SER A 44 -18.30 -5.55 13.44
N HIS A 45 -19.31 -6.24 12.90
CA HIS A 45 -19.40 -6.61 11.48
C HIS A 45 -19.31 -5.41 10.53
N SER A 46 -19.78 -4.23 10.96
CA SER A 46 -19.67 -2.99 10.17
C SER A 46 -18.23 -2.70 9.73
N LEU A 47 -17.23 -3.07 10.54
CA LEU A 47 -15.82 -2.90 10.21
C LEU A 47 -15.33 -3.90 9.16
N LEU A 48 -15.86 -5.12 9.16
CA LEU A 48 -15.57 -6.13 8.14
C LEU A 48 -16.12 -5.70 6.78
N LEU A 49 -17.36 -5.21 6.78
CA LEU A 49 -18.01 -4.70 5.59
C LEU A 49 -17.32 -3.43 5.06
N LEU A 50 -16.94 -2.50 5.96
CA LEU A 50 -16.21 -1.29 5.58
C LEU A 50 -14.82 -1.60 5.02
N TYR A 51 -14.12 -2.56 5.62
CA TYR A 51 -12.84 -3.05 5.12
C TYR A 51 -12.97 -3.61 3.70
N TRP A 52 -13.91 -4.53 3.49
CA TRP A 52 -14.19 -5.08 2.16
C TRP A 52 -14.52 -3.98 1.14
N PHE A 53 -15.37 -3.03 1.50
CA PHE A 53 -15.76 -1.96 0.59
C PHE A 53 -14.58 -1.05 0.22
N ALA A 54 -13.73 -0.70 1.18
CA ALA A 54 -12.53 0.11 0.95
C ALA A 54 -11.51 -0.59 0.04
N ASP A 55 -11.39 -1.92 0.17
CA ASP A 55 -10.55 -2.76 -0.69
C ASP A 55 -11.11 -2.90 -2.12
N THR A 56 -12.45 -3.04 -2.22
CA THR A 56 -13.13 -3.34 -3.47
C THR A 56 -13.20 -2.15 -4.41
N ILE A 57 -13.50 -0.95 -3.92
CA ILE A 57 -13.65 0.24 -4.78
C ILE A 57 -12.31 0.79 -5.27
N ASP A 58 -12.32 1.43 -6.44
CA ASP A 58 -11.13 2.14 -6.91
C ASP A 58 -11.10 3.57 -6.35
N ILE A 59 -9.94 4.00 -5.85
CA ILE A 59 -9.73 5.35 -5.31
C ILE A 59 -8.46 5.91 -5.93
N ASN A 60 -8.60 6.82 -6.89
CA ASN A 60 -7.44 7.44 -7.51
C ASN A 60 -6.83 8.55 -6.63
N ASN A 61 -5.67 9.07 -7.04
CA ASN A 61 -4.91 10.09 -6.29
C ASN A 61 -5.60 11.45 -6.18
N ASN A 62 -6.65 11.68 -6.96
CA ASN A 62 -7.49 12.89 -6.89
C ASN A 62 -8.71 12.72 -5.98
N ASN A 63 -8.73 11.67 -5.13
CA ASN A 63 -9.87 11.30 -4.28
C ASN A 63 -11.16 11.00 -5.05
N VAL A 64 -11.03 10.62 -6.32
CA VAL A 64 -12.17 10.16 -7.11
C VAL A 64 -12.34 8.67 -6.84
N MET A 65 -13.49 8.32 -6.27
CA MET A 65 -13.88 6.95 -6.01
C MET A 65 -14.71 6.42 -7.18
N ARG A 66 -14.46 5.19 -7.61
CA ARG A 66 -15.17 4.52 -8.71
C ARG A 66 -15.56 3.11 -8.31
N LEU A 67 -16.73 2.70 -8.78
CA LEU A 67 -17.16 1.32 -8.65
C LEU A 67 -16.33 0.40 -9.54
N THR A 68 -16.02 -0.77 -9.00
CA THR A 68 -15.40 -1.91 -9.70
C THR A 68 -16.42 -3.01 -10.00
N PHE A 69 -17.68 -2.81 -9.59
CA PHE A 69 -18.81 -3.73 -9.73
C PHE A 69 -20.08 -2.97 -10.14
N ASP A 70 -21.10 -3.67 -10.64
CA ASP A 70 -22.37 -3.05 -11.05
C ASP A 70 -23.48 -3.26 -10.01
N PRO A 71 -23.83 -2.22 -9.23
CA PRO A 71 -24.88 -2.35 -8.23
C PRO A 71 -26.30 -2.39 -8.81
N ASN A 72 -26.49 -2.18 -10.13
CA ASN A 72 -27.79 -2.42 -10.78
C ASN A 72 -28.01 -3.89 -11.10
N SER A 73 -26.93 -4.62 -11.40
CA SER A 73 -26.97 -6.06 -11.59
C SER A 73 -27.16 -6.79 -10.27
N GLY A 74 -26.79 -6.15 -9.16
CA GLY A 74 -26.99 -6.60 -7.79
C GLY A 74 -25.76 -7.27 -7.18
N ASP A 75 -24.60 -7.12 -7.82
CA ASP A 75 -23.30 -7.64 -7.40
C ASP A 75 -23.09 -7.42 -5.89
N TYR A 76 -22.57 -8.43 -5.20
CA TYR A 76 -22.38 -8.44 -3.74
C TYR A 76 -23.65 -8.27 -2.90
N GLY A 77 -24.84 -8.47 -3.50
CA GLY A 77 -26.15 -8.22 -2.87
C GLY A 77 -26.49 -6.73 -2.74
N SER A 78 -25.82 -5.88 -3.54
CA SER A 78 -26.12 -4.45 -3.57
C SER A 78 -27.45 -4.17 -4.28
N HIS A 79 -28.13 -3.09 -3.88
CA HIS A 79 -29.40 -2.69 -4.50
C HIS A 79 -29.69 -1.20 -4.27
N HIS A 80 -30.64 -0.66 -5.03
CA HIS A 80 -31.04 0.74 -4.92
C HIS A 80 -31.62 1.08 -3.54
N TYR A 81 -31.21 2.21 -2.97
CA TYR A 81 -31.74 2.76 -1.72
C TYR A 81 -32.49 4.08 -2.00
N GLY A 82 -33.79 4.10 -1.70
CA GLY A 82 -34.67 5.23 -2.03
C GLY A 82 -34.59 6.43 -1.06
N ASN A 83 -33.98 6.26 0.12
CA ASN A 83 -33.90 7.29 1.16
C ASN A 83 -35.27 7.92 1.53
N TYR A 84 -36.32 7.10 1.60
CA TYR A 84 -37.69 7.55 1.87
C TYR A 84 -37.88 8.06 3.30
N GLU A 85 -37.08 7.53 4.23
CA GLU A 85 -36.99 7.96 5.62
C GLU A 85 -36.26 9.29 5.82
N ARG A 86 -35.70 9.87 4.73
CA ARG A 86 -34.92 11.12 4.75
C ARG A 86 -33.73 11.06 5.71
N LEU A 87 -33.07 9.89 5.77
CA LEU A 87 -31.84 9.69 6.54
C LEU A 87 -30.69 10.55 5.99
N LEU A 88 -30.56 10.58 4.66
CA LEU A 88 -29.49 11.27 3.94
C LEU A 88 -30.03 12.50 3.20
N ASP A 89 -29.11 13.33 2.70
CA ASP A 89 -29.46 14.46 1.83
C ASP A 89 -30.26 14.00 0.60
N PRO A 90 -31.23 14.79 0.13
CA PRO A 90 -31.86 14.57 -1.17
C PRO A 90 -30.82 14.52 -2.30
N LEU A 91 -31.13 13.73 -3.34
CA LEU A 91 -30.29 13.66 -4.53
C LEU A 91 -30.21 15.04 -5.22
N PRO A 92 -29.02 15.48 -5.67
CA PRO A 92 -28.89 16.74 -6.40
C PRO A 92 -29.81 16.79 -7.62
N GLN A 93 -30.50 17.90 -7.82
CA GLN A 93 -31.30 18.15 -9.02
C GLN A 93 -30.40 18.66 -10.15
N GLY A 94 -30.59 18.16 -11.37
CA GLY A 94 -29.85 18.61 -12.55
C GLY A 94 -29.77 17.54 -13.64
N ASN A 95 -28.99 17.83 -14.68
CA ASN A 95 -28.83 16.94 -15.85
C ASN A 95 -28.00 15.68 -15.57
N ILE A 96 -27.35 15.60 -14.41
CA ILE A 96 -26.53 14.47 -13.99
C ILE A 96 -27.35 13.59 -13.07
N ARG A 97 -27.49 12.31 -13.40
CA ARG A 97 -28.25 11.36 -12.60
C ARG A 97 -27.41 10.84 -11.43
N TYR A 98 -27.97 10.98 -10.23
CA TYR A 98 -27.43 10.37 -9.02
C TYR A 98 -28.38 9.32 -8.49
N ARG A 99 -27.84 8.26 -7.89
CA ARG A 99 -28.62 7.28 -7.14
C ARG A 99 -27.89 6.85 -5.89
N TYR A 100 -28.64 6.51 -4.85
CA TYR A 100 -28.10 5.82 -3.69
C TYR A 100 -28.26 4.31 -3.87
N TYR A 101 -27.23 3.58 -3.45
CA TYR A 101 -27.24 2.13 -3.36
C TYR A 101 -26.83 1.74 -1.95
N THR A 102 -27.21 0.53 -1.55
CA THR A 102 -26.80 -0.05 -0.27
C THR A 102 -26.30 -1.48 -0.46
N VAL A 103 -25.36 -1.89 0.39
CA VAL A 103 -24.78 -3.23 0.44
C VAL A 103 -24.59 -3.67 1.89
N GLY A 104 -24.52 -4.98 2.12
CA GLY A 104 -24.34 -5.59 3.44
C GLY A 104 -25.48 -6.49 3.88
N ASN A 105 -26.57 -6.60 3.10
CA ASN A 105 -27.68 -7.50 3.40
C ASN A 105 -27.33 -8.96 3.08
N LEU A 106 -26.80 -9.69 4.06
CA LEU A 106 -26.35 -11.08 3.92
C LEU A 106 -27.45 -12.10 3.56
N ASN A 107 -28.73 -11.69 3.53
CA ASN A 107 -29.84 -12.55 3.11
C ASN A 107 -30.15 -12.45 1.60
N GLN A 108 -29.41 -11.63 0.84
CA GLN A 108 -29.57 -11.55 -0.62
C GLN A 108 -28.85 -12.71 -1.32
N GLU A 109 -29.43 -13.23 -2.40
CA GLU A 109 -28.87 -14.37 -3.14
C GLU A 109 -27.42 -14.11 -3.59
N MET A 110 -27.12 -12.91 -4.08
CA MET A 110 -25.77 -12.53 -4.53
C MET A 110 -24.85 -12.01 -3.41
N SER A 111 -25.29 -12.02 -2.15
CA SER A 111 -24.38 -11.74 -1.03
C SER A 111 -23.36 -12.84 -0.78
N SER A 112 -23.50 -14.02 -1.40
CA SER A 112 -22.46 -15.04 -1.41
C SER A 112 -21.18 -14.62 -2.14
N GLU A 113 -21.24 -13.56 -2.96
CA GLU A 113 -20.05 -12.99 -3.64
C GLU A 113 -19.16 -12.18 -2.69
N LEU A 114 -19.69 -11.76 -1.52
CA LEU A 114 -18.88 -11.12 -0.49
C LEU A 114 -17.81 -12.09 0.04
N PRO A 115 -16.64 -11.60 0.45
CA PRO A 115 -15.59 -12.46 0.99
C PRO A 115 -16.08 -13.28 2.18
N SER A 116 -15.50 -14.48 2.35
CA SER A 116 -15.85 -15.39 3.45
C SER A 116 -15.73 -14.74 4.83
N TYR A 117 -14.77 -13.83 5.03
CA TYR A 117 -14.62 -13.11 6.30
C TYR A 117 -15.74 -12.11 6.59
N VAL A 118 -16.56 -11.75 5.59
CA VAL A 118 -17.78 -10.93 5.73
C VAL A 118 -19.00 -11.85 5.91
N VAL A 119 -19.19 -12.84 5.05
CA VAL A 119 -20.38 -13.72 5.10
C VAL A 119 -20.36 -14.65 6.32
N HIS A 120 -19.19 -15.16 6.68
CA HIS A 120 -18.96 -16.08 7.79
C HIS A 120 -17.91 -15.49 8.74
N PRO A 121 -18.25 -14.40 9.45
CA PRO A 121 -17.30 -13.73 10.32
C PRO A 121 -16.93 -14.64 11.50
N ARG A 122 -15.74 -14.40 12.07
CA ARG A 122 -15.33 -15.09 13.30
C ARG A 122 -16.27 -14.76 14.45
N HIS A 123 -16.34 -15.67 15.42
CA HIS A 123 -17.14 -15.46 16.62
C HIS A 123 -16.75 -14.16 17.35
N GLY A 124 -17.75 -13.37 17.74
CA GLY A 124 -17.61 -12.03 18.32
C GLY A 124 -17.63 -10.89 17.31
N TYR A 125 -17.66 -11.19 16.00
CA TYR A 125 -17.79 -10.21 14.93
C TYR A 125 -19.12 -10.32 14.17
N GLU A 126 -20.06 -11.14 14.65
CA GLU A 126 -21.38 -11.26 14.03
C GLU A 126 -22.17 -9.95 14.14
N GLY A 127 -22.78 -9.52 13.05
CA GLY A 127 -23.54 -8.25 13.00
C GLY A 127 -25.05 -8.39 13.01
N ARG A 128 -25.56 -9.63 13.10
CA ARG A 128 -26.99 -9.98 12.95
C ARG A 128 -27.62 -9.40 11.67
N ASN A 129 -26.80 -9.19 10.64
CA ASN A 129 -27.19 -8.60 9.36
C ASN A 129 -27.84 -7.20 9.49
N ARG A 130 -27.41 -6.39 10.47
CA ARG A 130 -27.95 -5.03 10.72
C ARG A 130 -27.21 -3.93 9.98
N ASP A 131 -25.90 -4.07 9.84
CA ASP A 131 -25.03 -3.04 9.30
C ASP A 131 -25.11 -2.93 7.78
N ARG A 132 -24.96 -1.71 7.27
CA ARG A 132 -24.98 -1.42 5.84
C ARG A 132 -23.95 -0.37 5.49
N ILE A 133 -23.47 -0.46 4.25
CA ILE A 133 -22.84 0.66 3.57
C ILE A 133 -23.85 1.25 2.60
N ILE A 134 -24.04 2.56 2.65
CA ILE A 134 -24.80 3.31 1.64
C ILE A 134 -23.81 4.15 0.84
N PHE A 135 -23.91 4.13 -0.48
CA PHE A 135 -23.06 4.94 -1.34
C PHE A 135 -23.85 5.62 -2.45
N ARG A 136 -23.47 6.85 -2.78
CA ARG A 136 -24.09 7.65 -3.86
C ARG A 136 -23.24 7.56 -5.10
N VAL A 137 -23.86 7.13 -6.20
CA VAL A 137 -23.22 7.00 -7.51
C VAL A 137 -23.70 8.11 -8.43
N ARG A 138 -22.77 8.75 -9.10
CA ARG A 138 -22.99 9.63 -10.24
C ARG A 138 -22.94 8.78 -11.52
N GLU A 139 -24.07 8.59 -12.19
CA GLU A 139 -24.16 7.91 -13.48
C GLU A 139 -23.68 8.86 -14.58
N GLN A 140 -22.49 8.64 -15.13
CA GLN A 140 -22.01 9.35 -16.34
C GLN A 140 -22.33 8.50 -17.58
N ASN A 141 -22.79 9.15 -18.66
CA ASN A 141 -23.03 8.50 -19.95
C ASN A 141 -21.71 8.35 -20.75
N VAL A 142 -21.67 7.24 -21.51
CA VAL A 142 -20.72 6.83 -22.57
C VAL A 142 -19.49 6.01 -22.11
N GLY A 143 -19.62 4.68 -22.22
CA GLY A 143 -18.50 3.81 -22.61
C GLY A 143 -17.73 3.10 -21.48
N GLY A 144 -18.39 2.24 -20.70
CA GLY A 144 -17.73 1.11 -20.03
C GLY A 144 -16.90 1.40 -18.77
N GLN A 145 -16.91 2.62 -18.21
CA GLN A 145 -16.28 2.90 -16.92
C GLN A 145 -17.35 2.94 -15.81
N GLY A 146 -17.20 2.11 -14.78
CA GLY A 146 -18.13 2.02 -13.65
C GLY A 146 -18.46 3.38 -13.01
N GLY A 147 -19.64 3.49 -12.42
CA GLY A 147 -20.17 4.74 -11.87
C GLY A 147 -19.25 5.38 -10.83
N GLN A 148 -19.13 6.70 -10.85
CA GLN A 148 -18.31 7.45 -9.90
C GLN A 148 -19.03 7.55 -8.55
N ILE A 149 -18.37 7.16 -7.46
CA ILE A 149 -18.89 7.31 -6.10
C ILE A 149 -18.57 8.71 -5.58
N ASP A 150 -19.59 9.40 -5.08
CA ASP A 150 -19.47 10.76 -4.55
C ASP A 150 -19.59 10.80 -3.01
N ARG A 151 -20.42 9.92 -2.43
CA ARG A 151 -20.62 9.83 -0.98
C ARG A 151 -20.64 8.38 -0.53
N VAL A 152 -20.09 8.11 0.66
CA VAL A 152 -20.12 6.80 1.33
C VAL A 152 -20.55 7.02 2.77
N TYR A 153 -21.40 6.14 3.27
CA TYR A 153 -21.92 6.17 4.63
C TYR A 153 -21.87 4.75 5.22
N ILE A 154 -21.56 4.66 6.50
CA ILE A 154 -21.84 3.47 7.30
C ILE A 154 -23.10 3.72 8.11
N THR A 155 -23.95 2.71 8.21
CA THR A 155 -25.20 2.79 8.98
C THR A 155 -25.58 1.41 9.51
N GLN A 156 -26.66 1.36 10.28
CA GLN A 156 -27.26 0.14 10.77
C GLN A 156 -28.78 0.27 10.84
N HIS A 157 -29.49 -0.84 10.75
CA HIS A 157 -30.89 -0.88 11.17
C HIS A 157 -31.01 -0.71 12.69
N PHE A 158 -32.14 -0.18 13.15
CA PHE A 158 -32.51 -0.20 14.58
C PHE A 158 -32.44 -1.61 15.18
N GLU A 159 -32.40 -1.71 16.50
CA GLU A 159 -32.50 -3.01 17.14
C GLU A 159 -33.90 -3.58 16.91
N THR A 160 -33.97 -4.92 16.78
CA THR A 160 -35.25 -5.63 16.68
C THR A 160 -36.20 -5.26 17.83
N SER A 161 -35.65 -4.99 19.03
CA SER A 161 -36.39 -4.56 20.21
C SER A 161 -36.99 -3.15 20.11
N ASP A 162 -36.47 -2.30 19.23
CA ASP A 162 -36.92 -0.92 19.08
C ASP A 162 -38.23 -0.82 18.25
N ASN A 163 -38.66 -1.93 17.64
CA ASN A 163 -39.88 -2.04 16.82
C ASN A 163 -39.96 -1.02 15.67
N GLN A 164 -38.81 -0.59 15.13
CA GLN A 164 -38.71 0.36 14.00
C GLN A 164 -38.66 -0.32 12.63
N GLY A 165 -38.88 -1.64 12.57
CA GLY A 165 -38.84 -2.43 11.33
C GLY A 165 -37.46 -2.39 10.66
N THR A 166 -37.43 -2.12 9.35
CA THR A 166 -36.21 -2.07 8.54
C THR A 166 -35.64 -0.65 8.41
N ARG A 167 -36.04 0.28 9.27
CA ARG A 167 -35.51 1.66 9.23
C ARG A 167 -34.03 1.69 9.65
N TYR A 168 -33.27 2.56 9.01
CA TYR A 168 -31.92 2.87 9.45
C TYR A 168 -31.92 3.81 10.65
N ASP A 169 -30.95 3.61 11.53
CA ASP A 169 -30.74 4.36 12.76
C ASP A 169 -29.92 5.64 12.48
N PRO A 170 -30.52 6.85 12.56
CA PRO A 170 -29.80 8.09 12.32
C PRO A 170 -28.70 8.38 13.34
N ALA A 171 -28.83 7.89 14.58
CA ALA A 171 -27.85 8.13 15.63
C ALA A 171 -26.54 7.36 15.39
N HIS A 172 -26.59 6.31 14.59
CA HIS A 172 -25.45 5.47 14.22
C HIS A 172 -25.23 5.46 12.70
N THR A 173 -25.51 6.59 12.05
CA THR A 173 -25.21 6.83 10.64
C THR A 173 -24.09 7.86 10.52
N TYR A 174 -23.03 7.49 9.81
CA TYR A 174 -21.83 8.32 9.67
C TYR A 174 -21.40 8.41 8.23
N GLN A 175 -20.98 9.60 7.80
CA GLN A 175 -20.37 9.79 6.49
C GLN A 175 -18.91 9.37 6.56
N VAL A 176 -18.48 8.47 5.69
CA VAL A 176 -17.09 8.03 5.60
C VAL A 176 -16.35 8.89 4.58
N SER A 177 -15.20 9.44 4.97
CA SER A 177 -14.34 10.19 4.05
C SER A 177 -13.47 9.28 3.19
N THR A 178 -13.07 9.79 2.03
CA THR A 178 -12.08 9.11 1.16
C THR A 178 -10.73 8.93 1.85
N ASN A 179 -10.36 9.83 2.77
CA ASN A 179 -9.14 9.70 3.56
C ASN A 179 -9.20 8.48 4.49
N LEU A 180 -10.35 8.25 5.14
CA LEU A 180 -10.55 7.06 5.97
C LEU A 180 -10.50 5.79 5.13
N LEU A 181 -11.18 5.74 3.98
CA LEU A 181 -11.15 4.56 3.09
C LEU A 181 -9.72 4.24 2.62
N ARG A 182 -8.90 5.24 2.31
CA ARG A 182 -7.48 5.05 1.98
C ARG A 182 -6.69 4.42 3.14
N GLN A 183 -6.86 4.94 4.35
CA GLN A 183 -6.17 4.38 5.53
C GLN A 183 -6.58 2.93 5.79
N ILE A 184 -7.86 2.58 5.59
CA ILE A 184 -8.35 1.21 5.73
C ILE A 184 -7.73 0.31 4.64
N ARG A 185 -7.64 0.81 3.41
CA ARG A 185 -7.04 0.08 2.28
C ARG A 185 -5.57 -0.27 2.49
N GLU A 186 -4.82 0.53 3.27
CA GLU A 186 -3.44 0.18 3.65
C GLU A 186 -3.35 -1.15 4.44
N PHE A 187 -4.43 -1.58 5.09
CA PHE A 187 -4.50 -2.90 5.75
C PHE A 187 -4.93 -4.02 4.79
N SER A 188 -5.42 -3.69 3.58
CA SER A 188 -5.83 -4.67 2.56
C SER A 188 -4.73 -5.03 1.57
N GLU A 189 -3.68 -4.20 1.48
CA GLU A 189 -2.50 -4.49 0.68
C GLU A 189 -1.69 -5.62 1.34
N GLU A 190 -1.86 -6.85 0.83
CA GLU A 190 -1.29 -8.10 1.36
C GLU A 190 0.25 -8.11 1.40
N GLU A 191 0.85 -7.53 2.44
CA GLU A 191 2.22 -7.85 2.86
C GLU A 191 2.22 -8.18 4.36
N ASN A 192 2.23 -9.47 4.68
CA ASN A 192 2.36 -9.98 6.06
C ASN A 192 3.66 -9.49 6.76
N ASP A 193 4.66 -9.05 5.98
CA ASP A 193 5.92 -8.50 6.50
C ASP A 193 5.81 -7.04 6.97
N ASN A 194 4.66 -6.37 6.76
CA ASN A 194 4.45 -4.95 7.06
C ASN A 194 3.58 -4.68 8.31
N LEU A 195 3.18 -5.73 9.06
CA LEU A 195 2.27 -5.61 10.22
C LEU A 195 2.82 -4.66 11.32
N MET A 196 4.14 -4.69 11.52
CA MET A 196 4.84 -3.79 12.45
C MET A 196 4.78 -2.33 11.99
N ASP A 197 4.92 -2.08 10.69
CA ASP A 197 4.91 -0.74 10.15
C ASP A 197 3.49 -0.17 10.08
N LEU A 198 2.48 -0.99 9.75
CA LEU A 198 1.07 -0.62 9.89
C LEU A 198 0.75 -0.26 11.35
N ARG A 199 1.20 -1.08 12.31
CA ARG A 199 1.07 -0.76 13.74
C ARG A 199 1.68 0.61 14.05
N ASN A 200 2.93 0.85 13.64
CA ASN A 200 3.66 2.07 13.96
C ASN A 200 3.03 3.30 13.28
N ARG A 201 2.65 3.18 12.00
CA ARG A 201 2.07 4.24 11.17
C ARG A 201 0.76 4.75 11.72
N PHE A 202 -0.09 3.84 12.19
CA PHE A 202 -1.39 4.16 12.78
C PHE A 202 -1.37 4.23 14.31
N GLY A 203 -0.17 4.26 14.91
CA GLY A 203 0.03 4.54 16.33
C GLY A 203 -0.59 3.53 17.29
N SER A 204 -0.63 2.24 16.93
CA SER A 204 -1.18 1.22 17.83
C SER A 204 -0.20 0.84 18.94
N ASN A 205 -0.72 0.70 20.16
CA ASN A 205 0.01 0.25 21.35
C ASN A 205 0.29 -1.25 21.39
N THR A 206 -0.03 -1.99 20.33
CA THR A 206 0.12 -3.46 20.25
C THR A 206 1.59 -3.89 20.41
N ASN A 207 1.90 -4.68 21.44
CA ASN A 207 3.26 -5.18 21.65
C ASN A 207 3.61 -6.35 20.71
N ASN A 208 4.88 -6.74 20.66
CA ASN A 208 5.35 -7.80 19.75
C ASN A 208 4.72 -9.18 20.04
N ALA A 209 4.29 -9.45 21.27
CA ALA A 209 3.59 -10.69 21.60
C ALA A 209 2.15 -10.68 21.08
N GLN A 210 1.45 -9.56 21.22
CA GLN A 210 0.10 -9.36 20.67
C GLN A 210 0.09 -9.39 19.14
N LEU A 211 1.09 -8.78 18.49
CA LEU A 211 1.22 -8.89 17.02
C LEU A 211 1.43 -10.34 16.57
N ARG A 212 2.31 -11.10 17.25
CA ARG A 212 2.46 -12.54 16.95
C ARG A 212 1.16 -13.31 17.14
N TYR A 213 0.39 -13.00 18.19
CA TYR A 213 -0.92 -13.59 18.41
C TYR A 213 -1.91 -13.25 17.29
N ILE A 214 -1.93 -11.99 16.83
CA ILE A 214 -2.76 -11.57 15.69
C ILE A 214 -2.35 -12.35 14.44
N THR A 215 -1.05 -12.39 14.11
CA THR A 215 -0.55 -13.14 12.95
C THR A 215 -0.92 -14.62 13.04
N SER A 216 -0.70 -15.28 14.18
CA SER A 216 -1.01 -16.71 14.34
C SER A 216 -2.51 -16.97 14.27
N SER A 217 -3.32 -16.06 14.80
CA SER A 217 -4.77 -16.24 14.86
C SER A 217 -5.43 -15.92 13.54
N TRP A 218 -5.00 -14.88 12.83
CA TRP A 218 -5.66 -14.37 11.62
C TRP A 218 -5.02 -14.84 10.31
N GLY A 219 -3.80 -15.37 10.34
CA GLY A 219 -3.14 -15.96 9.17
C GLY A 219 -2.96 -14.94 8.03
N GLN A 220 -3.54 -15.23 6.86
CA GLN A 220 -3.52 -14.30 5.72
C GLN A 220 -4.31 -13.01 6.00
N LEU A 221 -5.27 -13.03 6.93
CA LEU A 221 -6.06 -11.87 7.33
C LEU A 221 -5.40 -11.10 8.50
N ALA A 222 -4.10 -11.25 8.73
CA ALA A 222 -3.42 -10.61 9.87
C ALA A 222 -3.57 -9.08 9.87
N CYS A 223 -3.53 -8.44 8.71
CA CYS A 223 -3.73 -6.99 8.61
C CYS A 223 -5.16 -6.58 8.96
N LEU A 224 -6.17 -7.32 8.50
CA LEU A 224 -7.56 -7.16 8.95
C LEU A 224 -7.68 -7.38 10.48
N GLY A 225 -7.02 -8.41 11.01
CA GLY A 225 -6.97 -8.69 12.44
C GLY A 225 -6.36 -7.56 13.25
N LEU A 226 -5.27 -6.94 12.75
CA LEU A 226 -4.66 -5.76 13.35
C LEU A 226 -5.61 -4.57 13.30
N PHE A 227 -6.23 -4.30 12.14
CA PHE A 227 -7.23 -3.22 12.00
C PHE A 227 -8.35 -3.34 13.03
N LEU A 228 -8.95 -4.53 13.16
CA LEU A 228 -10.02 -4.79 14.13
C LEU A 228 -9.53 -4.66 15.57
N TYR A 229 -8.33 -5.15 15.90
CA TYR A 229 -7.74 -5.00 17.22
C TYR A 229 -7.56 -3.53 17.60
N MET A 230 -7.04 -2.73 16.68
CA MET A 230 -6.79 -1.29 16.87
C MET A 230 -8.08 -0.51 17.10
N VAL A 231 -9.17 -0.85 16.40
CA VAL A 231 -10.45 -0.14 16.51
C VAL A 231 -11.23 -0.60 17.74
N ILE A 232 -11.24 -1.90 18.07
CA ILE A 232 -12.11 -2.47 19.10
C ILE A 232 -11.38 -2.68 20.44
N GLN A 233 -10.23 -3.34 20.44
CA GLN A 233 -9.61 -3.86 21.67
C GLN A 233 -8.64 -2.88 22.34
N GLU A 234 -7.95 -2.04 21.57
CA GLU A 234 -6.98 -1.09 22.12
C GLU A 234 -7.61 -0.13 23.15
N LYS A 235 -8.86 0.28 22.90
CA LYS A 235 -9.69 1.09 23.80
C LYS A 235 -9.95 0.47 25.17
N GLN A 236 -9.94 -0.86 25.28
CA GLN A 236 -10.18 -1.55 26.56
C GLN A 236 -8.91 -1.71 27.41
N SER A 237 -7.73 -1.47 26.83
CA SER A 237 -6.43 -1.73 27.46
C SER A 237 -5.74 -0.52 28.10
N SER A 238 -6.25 0.70 27.91
CA SER A 238 -5.64 1.95 28.40
C SER A 238 -5.68 2.16 29.92
N ASN A 239 -6.13 1.17 30.71
CA ASN A 239 -6.32 1.28 32.17
C ASN A 239 -5.26 0.56 33.02
N GLN A 240 -4.03 0.31 32.54
CA GLN A 240 -2.96 -0.23 33.40
C GLN A 240 -1.58 0.46 33.26
N PRO A 241 -0.85 0.75 34.37
CA PRO A 241 0.45 1.40 34.33
C PRO A 241 1.60 0.41 34.06
N ASN A 242 2.48 0.80 33.13
CA ASN A 242 3.67 0.05 32.71
C ASN A 242 4.80 0.07 33.75
N ARG A 243 5.24 -1.12 34.19
CA ARG A 243 6.50 -1.32 34.94
C ARG A 243 7.65 -1.61 33.95
N ARG A 244 8.64 -0.73 33.89
CA ARG A 244 9.90 -0.93 33.13
C ARG A 244 10.82 -1.89 33.87
N GLN A 245 11.50 -2.78 33.14
CA GLN A 245 12.70 -3.49 33.62
C GLN A 245 13.92 -3.21 32.75
N SER A 246 15.05 -3.13 33.44
CA SER A 246 16.36 -2.61 33.04
C SER A 246 17.30 -3.70 32.51
N SER A 247 18.26 -3.32 31.67
CA SER A 247 19.32 -4.17 31.10
C SER A 247 20.67 -3.99 31.82
N THR A 248 21.37 -5.09 32.10
CA THR A 248 22.71 -5.10 32.71
C THR A 248 23.83 -5.57 31.75
N ARG A 249 24.78 -4.65 31.54
CA ARG A 249 26.25 -4.68 31.27
C ARG A 249 27.00 -5.93 30.74
N LYS A 250 27.87 -5.67 29.74
CA LYS A 250 29.05 -6.43 29.28
C LYS A 250 30.35 -6.08 30.05
N SER A 251 31.34 -6.99 30.07
CA SER A 251 32.73 -6.75 30.52
C SER A 251 33.79 -7.58 29.74
N LYS A 252 34.73 -6.83 29.11
CA LYS A 252 36.16 -6.97 28.70
C LYS A 252 36.89 -8.31 28.36
N GLN A 253 37.75 -8.17 27.32
CA GLN A 253 38.91 -8.92 26.75
C GLN A 253 40.16 -9.00 27.70
N PRO A 254 41.34 -9.64 27.41
CA PRO A 254 42.09 -9.69 26.11
C PRO A 254 42.98 -10.94 25.76
N ASP A 255 43.61 -10.80 24.57
CA ASP A 255 44.64 -11.48 23.74
C ASP A 255 45.67 -12.53 24.25
N PHE A 256 46.06 -13.41 23.32
CA PHE A 256 47.45 -13.93 23.19
C PHE A 256 47.80 -14.25 21.71
N VAL A 257 49.03 -13.91 21.29
CA VAL A 257 49.62 -14.10 19.94
C VAL A 257 50.74 -15.14 20.01
N VAL A 258 50.86 -16.02 19.01
CA VAL A 258 52.10 -16.79 18.73
C VAL A 258 52.32 -16.89 17.21
N ASN A 259 53.51 -16.50 16.75
CA ASN A 259 54.02 -16.68 15.39
C ASN A 259 54.84 -17.98 15.28
N ILE A 260 54.71 -18.71 14.16
CA ILE A 260 55.61 -19.81 13.72
C ILE A 260 55.81 -19.69 12.19
N PRO A 261 57.04 -19.87 11.65
CA PRO A 261 57.40 -19.44 10.29
C PRO A 261 57.16 -20.47 9.17
N GLU A 262 57.25 -19.94 7.94
CA GLU A 262 56.97 -20.52 6.62
C GLU A 262 57.62 -21.88 6.30
N ARG A 263 56.88 -22.69 5.51
CA ARG A 263 57.47 -23.55 4.47
C ARG A 263 56.79 -23.23 3.13
N ARG A 264 57.59 -22.84 2.13
CA ARG A 264 57.17 -22.69 0.74
C ARG A 264 56.96 -24.07 0.09
N PRO A 265 55.88 -24.26 -0.68
CA PRO A 265 55.87 -25.19 -1.80
C PRO A 265 56.03 -24.45 -3.13
N TYR A 266 56.62 -25.17 -4.08
CA TYR A 266 56.96 -24.75 -5.43
C TYR A 266 55.79 -24.19 -6.26
N ASP A 267 56.18 -23.32 -7.18
CA ASP A 267 55.42 -22.51 -8.15
C ASP A 267 54.56 -23.35 -9.11
N TYR A 268 53.39 -23.79 -8.64
CA TYR A 268 52.22 -24.14 -9.46
C TYR A 268 51.07 -23.13 -9.30
N SER A 269 51.17 -22.21 -8.34
CA SER A 269 50.10 -21.28 -7.95
C SER A 269 49.93 -20.08 -8.88
N ARG A 270 50.96 -19.72 -9.66
CA ARG A 270 50.88 -18.55 -10.53
C ARG A 270 50.00 -18.79 -11.76
N ILE A 271 50.08 -19.98 -12.36
CA ILE A 271 49.27 -20.35 -13.54
C ILE A 271 47.81 -20.66 -13.14
N TYR A 272 47.59 -21.40 -12.05
CA TYR A 272 46.25 -21.63 -11.51
C TYR A 272 45.61 -20.34 -10.98
N GLY A 273 46.39 -19.46 -10.34
CA GLY A 273 45.94 -18.15 -9.88
C GLY A 273 45.45 -17.27 -11.03
N THR A 274 46.17 -17.22 -12.16
CA THR A 274 45.73 -16.45 -13.33
C THR A 274 44.50 -17.06 -14.02
N ILE A 275 44.37 -18.40 -14.06
CA ILE A 275 43.19 -19.08 -14.63
C ILE A 275 41.96 -18.91 -13.72
N LEU A 276 42.13 -19.02 -12.40
CA LEU A 276 41.09 -18.77 -11.39
C LEU A 276 40.61 -17.32 -11.40
N GLN A 277 41.55 -16.36 -11.53
CA GLN A 277 41.22 -14.94 -11.63
C GLN A 277 40.47 -14.64 -12.94
N ASN A 278 40.96 -15.15 -14.08
CA ASN A 278 40.30 -14.98 -15.38
C ASN A 278 38.91 -15.64 -15.43
N GLN A 279 38.69 -16.75 -14.71
CA GLN A 279 37.36 -17.37 -14.60
C GLN A 279 36.41 -16.64 -13.63
N ARG A 280 36.94 -15.95 -12.61
CA ARG A 280 36.15 -15.07 -11.73
C ARG A 280 35.70 -13.80 -12.42
N ASP A 281 36.54 -13.21 -13.27
CA ASP A 281 36.19 -12.00 -14.05
C ASP A 281 35.02 -12.23 -15.04
N GLU A 282 34.72 -13.48 -15.39
CA GLU A 282 33.55 -13.83 -16.21
C GLU A 282 32.28 -14.10 -15.39
N MET A 283 32.39 -14.36 -14.08
CA MET A 283 31.24 -14.64 -13.24
C MET A 283 30.40 -13.37 -13.09
N LYS A 284 29.08 -13.51 -13.18
CA LYS A 284 28.15 -12.39 -12.97
C LYS A 284 27.20 -12.71 -11.83
N LEU A 285 27.09 -11.77 -10.89
CA LEU A 285 26.10 -11.76 -9.82
C LEU A 285 25.36 -10.43 -9.91
N GLN A 286 24.05 -10.48 -10.15
CA GLN A 286 23.25 -9.28 -10.38
C GLN A 286 21.90 -9.38 -9.68
N VAL A 287 21.41 -8.23 -9.24
CA VAL A 287 20.02 -8.04 -8.84
C VAL A 287 19.28 -7.47 -10.04
N MET A 288 18.13 -8.06 -10.32
CA MET A 288 17.26 -7.75 -11.44
C MET A 288 15.81 -7.59 -10.97
N THR A 289 14.97 -7.12 -11.87
CA THR A 289 13.53 -7.00 -11.62
C THR A 289 12.87 -8.36 -11.81
N GLY A 290 12.33 -8.92 -10.73
CA GLY A 290 11.55 -10.13 -10.74
C GLY A 290 10.06 -9.87 -11.04
N SER A 291 9.24 -10.90 -10.84
CA SER A 291 7.78 -10.75 -10.92
C SER A 291 7.26 -9.84 -9.80
N ASN A 292 6.23 -9.05 -10.10
CA ASN A 292 5.49 -8.26 -9.12
C ASN A 292 6.35 -7.28 -8.29
N GLY A 293 7.39 -6.69 -8.90
CA GLY A 293 8.23 -5.69 -8.23
C GLY A 293 9.19 -6.25 -7.18
N LYS A 294 9.35 -7.57 -7.11
CA LYS A 294 10.31 -8.22 -6.22
C LYS A 294 11.69 -8.31 -6.87
N ALA A 295 12.72 -8.43 -6.05
CA ALA A 295 14.09 -8.62 -6.52
C ALA A 295 14.27 -10.06 -7.04
N ARG A 296 14.90 -10.18 -8.20
CA ARG A 296 15.38 -11.46 -8.75
C ARG A 296 16.89 -11.47 -8.68
N ILE A 297 17.45 -12.56 -8.16
CA ILE A 297 18.89 -12.79 -8.21
C ILE A 297 19.20 -13.51 -9.51
N LEU A 298 20.18 -13.01 -10.27
CA LEU A 298 20.75 -13.68 -11.44
C LEU A 298 22.22 -14.02 -11.16
N TRP A 299 22.59 -15.27 -11.43
CA TRP A 299 23.99 -15.68 -11.48
C TRP A 299 24.31 -16.35 -12.80
N SER A 300 25.53 -16.15 -13.30
CA SER A 300 26.01 -16.83 -14.48
C SER A 300 27.49 -17.13 -14.41
N LYS A 301 27.88 -18.24 -15.06
CA LYS A 301 29.29 -18.67 -15.21
C LYS A 301 30.00 -18.91 -13.88
N VAL A 302 29.30 -19.41 -12.86
CA VAL A 302 29.92 -19.81 -11.60
C VAL A 302 30.93 -20.94 -11.86
N PRO A 303 32.21 -20.78 -11.47
CA PRO A 303 33.24 -21.79 -11.69
C PRO A 303 32.89 -23.16 -11.08
N VAL A 304 33.22 -24.23 -11.81
CA VAL A 304 32.86 -25.62 -11.44
C VAL A 304 33.44 -26.02 -10.08
N HIS A 305 34.65 -25.56 -9.75
CA HIS A 305 35.27 -25.86 -8.48
C HIS A 305 34.46 -25.29 -7.29
N LEU A 306 33.90 -24.08 -7.41
CA LEU A 306 33.02 -23.50 -6.38
C LEU A 306 31.69 -24.26 -6.27
N ILE A 307 31.13 -24.69 -7.40
CA ILE A 307 29.91 -25.52 -7.42
C ILE A 307 30.13 -26.82 -6.66
N ASN A 308 31.26 -27.50 -6.88
CA ASN A 308 31.60 -28.75 -6.20
C ASN A 308 31.80 -28.58 -4.69
N GLU A 309 32.27 -27.41 -4.24
CA GLU A 309 32.39 -27.08 -2.81
C GLU A 309 31.04 -26.76 -2.14
N GLY A 310 30.00 -26.51 -2.95
CA GLY A 310 28.68 -26.13 -2.47
C GLY A 310 28.60 -24.65 -2.13
N VAL A 311 27.87 -23.90 -2.95
CA VAL A 311 27.70 -22.45 -2.79
C VAL A 311 26.23 -22.04 -2.79
N MET A 312 25.99 -20.83 -2.30
CA MET A 312 24.68 -20.18 -2.27
C MET A 312 24.79 -18.72 -2.68
N VAL A 313 23.74 -18.23 -3.33
CA VAL A 313 23.55 -16.80 -3.56
C VAL A 313 22.77 -16.21 -2.39
N VAL A 314 23.21 -15.05 -1.93
CA VAL A 314 22.70 -14.38 -0.73
C VAL A 314 22.42 -12.93 -1.07
N LEU A 315 21.23 -12.43 -0.72
CA LEU A 315 20.81 -11.05 -0.95
C LEU A 315 21.00 -10.22 0.31
N TYR A 316 21.58 -9.04 0.15
CA TYR A 316 21.83 -8.05 1.20
C TYR A 316 21.19 -6.71 0.86
N LYS A 317 20.93 -5.91 1.90
CA LYS A 317 20.32 -4.58 1.77
C LYS A 317 21.21 -3.61 0.98
N ASN A 318 22.51 -3.64 1.25
CA ASN A 318 23.54 -2.82 0.62
C ASN A 318 24.93 -3.42 0.90
N ASP A 319 25.99 -2.75 0.44
CA ASP A 319 27.38 -3.17 0.60
C ASP A 319 27.84 -3.27 2.07
N ALA A 320 27.32 -2.40 2.95
CA ALA A 320 27.72 -2.33 4.35
C ALA A 320 27.00 -3.34 5.26
N GLU A 321 25.83 -3.85 4.83
CA GLU A 321 25.00 -4.70 5.67
C GLU A 321 25.57 -6.13 5.76
N GLU A 322 25.58 -6.69 6.98
CA GLU A 322 26.06 -8.06 7.25
C GLU A 322 24.91 -9.07 7.42
N LYS A 323 23.67 -8.59 7.60
CA LYS A 323 22.49 -9.44 7.75
C LYS A 323 21.89 -9.79 6.39
N ALA A 324 21.88 -11.08 6.06
CA ALA A 324 21.23 -11.59 4.86
C ALA A 324 19.72 -11.39 4.91
N LEU A 325 19.13 -10.92 3.81
CA LEU A 325 17.69 -10.81 3.61
C LEU A 325 17.08 -12.15 3.20
N THR A 326 17.73 -12.85 2.27
CA THR A 326 17.35 -14.19 1.81
C THR A 326 18.54 -14.88 1.16
N TYR A 327 18.48 -16.21 1.01
CA TYR A 327 19.53 -17.00 0.37
C TYR A 327 18.97 -18.26 -0.28
N LYS A 328 19.68 -18.78 -1.29
CA LYS A 328 19.37 -20.05 -1.95
C LYS A 328 20.64 -20.77 -2.35
N SER A 329 20.72 -22.07 -2.02
CA SER A 329 21.78 -22.92 -2.56
C SER A 329 21.58 -23.14 -4.05
N ILE A 330 22.62 -22.95 -4.85
CA ILE A 330 22.54 -23.06 -6.31
C ILE A 330 22.73 -24.49 -6.81
N GLY A 331 23.11 -25.43 -5.93
CA GLY A 331 23.37 -26.83 -6.28
C GLY A 331 24.42 -26.94 -7.38
N ASN A 332 24.12 -27.72 -8.43
CA ASN A 332 25.03 -27.95 -9.56
C ASN A 332 24.89 -26.91 -10.69
N ASN A 333 24.10 -25.85 -10.50
CA ASN A 333 23.75 -24.90 -11.55
C ASN A 333 24.79 -23.78 -11.66
N LYS A 334 25.60 -23.82 -12.73
CA LYS A 334 26.60 -22.77 -13.04
C LYS A 334 25.97 -21.40 -13.36
N SER A 335 24.72 -21.40 -13.80
CA SER A 335 23.95 -20.20 -14.12
C SER A 335 22.49 -20.45 -13.76
N GLY A 336 21.78 -19.40 -13.40
CA GLY A 336 20.37 -19.50 -13.05
C GLY A 336 19.83 -18.21 -12.44
N SER A 337 18.56 -18.28 -12.05
CA SER A 337 17.88 -17.19 -11.37
C SER A 337 17.13 -17.67 -10.13
N TYR A 338 16.84 -16.73 -9.25
CA TYR A 338 16.05 -16.95 -8.05
C TYR A 338 15.16 -15.75 -7.79
N ASP A 339 13.86 -15.94 -7.96
CA ASP A 339 12.84 -14.99 -7.54
C ASP A 339 12.73 -14.98 -6.02
N THR A 340 12.86 -13.80 -5.42
CA THR A 340 12.81 -13.61 -3.97
C THR A 340 11.47 -13.02 -3.53
N SER A 341 11.17 -13.09 -2.24
CA SER A 341 10.06 -12.33 -1.64
C SER A 341 10.41 -10.88 -1.31
N VAL A 342 11.68 -10.48 -1.47
CA VAL A 342 12.20 -9.16 -1.11
C VAL A 342 11.80 -8.15 -2.17
N SER A 343 11.18 -7.04 -1.77
CA SER A 343 10.85 -5.93 -2.68
C SER A 343 12.11 -5.30 -3.28
N LEU A 344 12.09 -5.01 -4.58
CA LEU A 344 13.22 -4.39 -5.27
C LEU A 344 13.43 -2.96 -4.73
N ASN A 345 14.66 -2.65 -4.37
CA ASN A 345 15.09 -1.36 -3.85
C ASN A 345 16.50 -1.03 -4.36
N GLU A 346 16.81 0.25 -4.50
CA GLU A 346 18.17 0.72 -4.79
C GLU A 346 19.14 0.30 -3.68
N GLY A 347 20.35 -0.12 -4.06
CA GLY A 347 21.39 -0.59 -3.14
C GLY A 347 21.42 -2.10 -2.93
N LEU A 348 20.34 -2.85 -3.26
CA LEU A 348 20.33 -4.31 -3.07
C LEU A 348 21.52 -4.97 -3.76
N GLN A 349 22.16 -5.93 -3.09
CA GLN A 349 23.39 -6.56 -3.56
C GLN A 349 23.37 -8.07 -3.35
N VAL A 350 23.81 -8.81 -4.36
CA VAL A 350 23.97 -10.26 -4.29
C VAL A 350 25.43 -10.61 -4.00
N ARG A 351 25.62 -11.57 -3.11
CA ARG A 351 26.93 -12.12 -2.75
C ARG A 351 26.90 -13.64 -2.84
N LEU A 352 28.00 -14.23 -3.24
CA LEU A 352 28.19 -15.68 -3.29
C LEU A 352 28.89 -16.14 -2.02
N HIS A 353 28.31 -17.12 -1.32
CA HIS A 353 28.86 -17.66 -0.08
C HIS A 353 29.01 -19.18 -0.16
N LYS A 354 29.97 -19.71 0.61
CA LYS A 354 30.08 -21.16 0.86
C LYS A 354 28.88 -21.65 1.67
N VAL A 355 28.46 -22.88 1.41
CA VAL A 355 27.42 -23.55 2.19
C VAL A 355 28.02 -24.16 3.46
N LYS A 356 27.52 -23.75 4.64
CA LYS A 356 27.88 -24.39 5.91
C LYS A 356 26.75 -25.30 6.39
N LYS A 357 26.97 -26.62 6.36
CA LYS A 357 26.00 -27.61 6.86
C LYS A 357 25.97 -27.60 8.39
N ILE A 358 24.76 -27.58 8.97
CA ILE A 358 24.55 -27.67 10.43
C ILE A 358 24.17 -29.11 10.79
N CYS A 359 23.09 -29.65 10.23
CA CYS A 359 22.72 -31.07 10.36
C CYS A 359 21.68 -31.48 9.30
N CYS A 360 21.66 -32.77 8.92
CA CYS A 360 20.75 -33.48 8.00
C CYS A 360 20.29 -32.73 6.72
N PHE A 361 19.49 -31.66 6.85
CA PHE A 361 18.94 -30.86 5.74
C PHE A 361 19.12 -29.34 5.90
N TRP A 362 19.72 -28.88 7.02
CA TRP A 362 19.86 -27.45 7.34
C TRP A 362 21.26 -26.93 6.97
N SER A 363 21.28 -25.92 6.12
CA SER A 363 22.48 -25.17 5.73
C SER A 363 22.36 -23.70 6.14
N ARG A 364 23.47 -23.08 6.53
CA ARG A 364 23.57 -21.64 6.75
C ARG A 364 24.56 -20.98 5.82
N VAL A 365 24.45 -19.65 5.73
CA VAL A 365 25.42 -18.78 5.06
C VAL A 365 26.80 -18.94 5.71
N GLY A 366 27.79 -19.28 4.89
CA GLY A 366 29.21 -19.41 5.27
C GLY A 366 30.04 -18.19 4.85
N GLU A 367 31.32 -18.42 4.62
CA GLU A 367 32.28 -17.42 4.15
C GLU A 367 31.86 -16.80 2.82
N GLU A 368 31.99 -15.47 2.69
CA GLU A 368 31.79 -14.73 1.45
C GLU A 368 32.94 -15.04 0.48
N ILE A 369 32.60 -15.37 -0.77
CA ILE A 369 33.55 -15.66 -1.84
C ILE A 369 33.67 -14.45 -2.76
N GLU A 370 32.53 -13.92 -3.19
CA GLU A 370 32.47 -12.87 -4.19
C GLU A 370 31.19 -12.05 -4.07
N ARG A 371 31.23 -10.82 -4.58
CA ARG A 371 30.18 -9.82 -4.43
C ARG A 371 29.86 -9.17 -5.78
N GLY A 372 28.57 -9.09 -6.07
CA GLY A 372 28.06 -8.37 -7.24
C GLY A 372 27.96 -6.85 -7.02
N ALA A 373 27.71 -6.12 -8.10
CA ALA A 373 27.40 -4.71 -8.01
C ALA A 373 26.05 -4.48 -7.30
N GLU A 374 25.94 -3.36 -6.58
CA GLU A 374 24.65 -2.91 -6.04
C GLU A 374 23.69 -2.57 -7.19
N PHE A 375 22.41 -2.85 -6.98
CA PHE A 375 21.34 -2.44 -7.87
C PHE A 375 21.23 -0.91 -7.89
N LYS A 376 21.29 -0.31 -9.09
CA LYS A 376 21.18 1.14 -9.29
C LYS A 376 20.00 1.47 -10.19
N ASN A 377 19.31 2.57 -9.85
CA ASN A 377 18.26 3.11 -10.69
C ASN A 377 18.80 3.62 -12.05
N PRO A 378 17.97 3.64 -13.11
CA PRO A 378 18.37 4.21 -14.40
C PRO A 378 18.70 5.70 -14.27
N PRO A 379 19.55 6.26 -15.14
CA PRO A 379 19.95 7.67 -15.03
C PRO A 379 18.79 8.63 -15.26
N ALA A 380 18.91 9.84 -14.71
CA ALA A 380 17.97 10.93 -14.96
C ALA A 380 18.10 11.46 -16.40
N VAL A 381 16.99 11.94 -16.95
CA VAL A 381 16.88 12.52 -18.30
C VAL A 381 16.47 13.99 -18.16
N SER A 382 17.16 14.88 -18.88
CA SER A 382 16.85 16.31 -18.88
C SER A 382 15.44 16.58 -19.41
N ILE A 383 14.72 17.50 -18.77
CA ILE A 383 13.44 18.01 -19.25
C ILE A 383 13.71 19.13 -20.26
N GLU A 384 13.38 18.88 -21.52
CA GLU A 384 13.70 19.77 -22.63
C GLU A 384 13.16 21.20 -22.39
N GLY A 385 14.04 22.19 -22.51
CA GLY A 385 13.70 23.61 -22.33
C GLY A 385 13.68 24.07 -20.86
N PHE A 386 14.03 23.20 -19.91
CA PHE A 386 14.02 23.53 -18.49
C PHE A 386 15.29 23.08 -17.77
N ASN A 387 15.66 23.81 -16.72
CA ASN A 387 16.77 23.47 -15.83
C ASN A 387 16.33 22.42 -14.78
N ALA A 388 15.78 21.31 -15.27
CA ALA A 388 15.30 20.19 -14.46
C ALA A 388 15.47 18.86 -15.19
N SER A 389 15.49 17.76 -14.44
CA SER A 389 15.62 16.39 -14.97
C SER A 389 14.62 15.44 -14.31
N LEU A 390 14.13 14.45 -15.05
CA LEU A 390 13.22 13.41 -14.61
C LEU A 390 13.98 12.07 -14.47
N GLN A 391 13.76 11.34 -13.38
CA GLN A 391 14.28 9.98 -13.22
C GLN A 391 13.15 9.04 -12.77
N LEU A 392 13.08 7.87 -13.43
CA LEU A 392 12.31 6.73 -12.97
C LEU A 392 13.17 5.95 -11.97
N PHE A 393 12.63 5.64 -10.79
CA PHE A 393 13.35 4.92 -9.76
C PHE A 393 12.44 3.91 -9.06
N VAL A 394 13.01 2.90 -8.42
CA VAL A 394 12.24 1.93 -7.64
C VAL A 394 12.30 2.27 -6.16
N LYS A 395 11.15 2.13 -5.48
CA LYS A 395 11.06 2.09 -4.03
C LYS A 395 10.03 1.05 -3.62
N ASP A 396 10.43 0.11 -2.77
CA ASP A 396 9.59 -0.96 -2.25
C ASP A 396 8.86 -1.75 -3.36
N GLY A 397 9.58 -2.02 -4.46
CA GLY A 397 9.03 -2.73 -5.62
C GLY A 397 8.02 -1.92 -6.45
N LYS A 398 7.88 -0.62 -6.18
CA LYS A 398 7.02 0.29 -6.92
C LYS A 398 7.81 1.23 -7.82
N ALA A 399 7.23 1.53 -8.98
CA ALA A 399 7.74 2.52 -9.92
C ALA A 399 7.48 3.92 -9.36
N CYS A 400 8.52 4.69 -9.15
CA CYS A 400 8.47 6.03 -8.59
C CYS A 400 9.16 7.01 -9.54
N ALA A 401 8.82 8.28 -9.44
CA ALA A 401 9.43 9.31 -10.24
C ALA A 401 10.04 10.37 -9.33
N ARG A 402 11.20 10.89 -9.71
CA ARG A 402 11.78 12.05 -9.07
C ARG A 402 12.19 13.11 -10.07
N ILE A 403 12.04 14.36 -9.66
CA ILE A 403 12.41 15.53 -10.43
C ILE A 403 13.57 16.20 -9.70
N TYR A 404 14.67 16.37 -10.42
CA TYR A 404 15.81 17.17 -10.01
C TYR A 404 15.60 18.58 -10.54
N VAL A 405 15.51 19.57 -9.67
CA VAL A 405 15.34 20.97 -10.06
C VAL A 405 16.59 21.74 -9.67
N LYS A 406 17.30 22.31 -10.65
CA LYS A 406 18.49 23.12 -10.35
C LYS A 406 18.11 24.35 -9.52
N ASN A 407 18.97 24.75 -8.60
CA ASN A 407 18.77 25.97 -7.79
C ASN A 407 18.56 27.23 -8.63
N SER A 408 19.08 27.28 -9.86
CA SER A 408 18.86 28.39 -10.80
C SER A 408 17.43 28.46 -11.36
N PHE A 409 16.62 27.42 -11.20
CA PHE A 409 15.26 27.35 -11.71
C PHE A 409 14.22 27.71 -10.63
N GLY A 410 14.31 28.93 -10.11
CA GLY A 410 13.52 29.36 -8.94
C GLY A 410 12.00 29.43 -9.17
N ASP A 411 11.54 29.66 -10.41
CA ASP A 411 10.13 29.81 -10.78
C ASP A 411 9.48 28.50 -11.31
N TRP A 412 10.14 27.35 -11.11
CA TRP A 412 9.74 26.08 -11.71
C TRP A 412 8.30 25.68 -11.42
N ARG A 413 7.77 25.96 -10.22
CA ARG A 413 6.37 25.63 -9.85
C ARG A 413 5.36 26.39 -10.69
N THR A 414 5.69 27.61 -11.09
CA THR A 414 4.85 28.42 -11.98
C THR A 414 4.92 27.88 -13.40
N LYS A 415 6.11 27.52 -13.88
CA LYS A 415 6.31 26.95 -15.21
C LYS A 415 5.70 25.55 -15.36
N PHE A 416 5.70 24.76 -14.30
CA PHE A 416 5.18 23.38 -14.27
C PHE A 416 3.76 23.29 -13.71
N LYS A 417 3.05 24.42 -13.55
CA LYS A 417 1.73 24.48 -12.90
C LYS A 417 0.73 23.47 -13.49
N ASP A 418 0.71 23.38 -14.82
CA ASP A 418 -0.19 22.51 -15.59
C ASP A 418 0.60 21.35 -16.24
N SER A 419 1.70 20.93 -15.64
CA SER A 419 2.55 19.82 -16.11
C SER A 419 2.40 18.60 -15.22
N TRP A 420 2.43 17.40 -15.80
CA TRP A 420 2.31 16.15 -15.07
C TRP A 420 3.30 15.10 -15.54
N ILE A 421 3.51 14.11 -14.69
CA ILE A 421 4.31 12.93 -15.00
C ILE A 421 3.34 11.76 -15.09
N GLY A 422 3.29 11.09 -16.24
CA GLY A 422 2.54 9.86 -16.46
C GLY A 422 3.45 8.64 -16.43
N PHE A 423 2.95 7.54 -15.86
CA PHE A 423 3.61 6.23 -15.92
C PHE A 423 2.97 5.36 -16.99
N TYR A 424 3.78 4.52 -17.62
CA TYR A 424 3.38 3.68 -18.75
C TYR A 424 3.86 2.26 -18.50
N SER A 425 2.97 1.28 -18.70
CA SER A 425 3.35 -0.14 -18.63
C SER A 425 4.27 -0.60 -19.77
N SER A 426 4.41 0.20 -20.82
CA SER A 426 5.24 -0.11 -21.99
C SER A 426 5.69 1.16 -22.70
N ALA A 427 6.91 1.12 -23.23
CA ALA A 427 7.49 2.17 -24.06
C ALA A 427 6.69 2.48 -25.32
N ASN A 428 5.92 1.52 -25.84
CA ASN A 428 5.20 1.66 -27.11
C ASN A 428 3.87 2.42 -26.97
N LYS A 429 3.47 2.81 -25.76
CA LYS A 429 2.23 3.56 -25.54
C LYS A 429 2.37 5.01 -26.04
N ALA A 430 1.29 5.52 -26.63
CA ALA A 430 1.18 6.93 -27.01
C ALA A 430 1.15 7.82 -25.75
N THR A 431 1.58 9.08 -25.86
CA THR A 431 1.74 10.01 -24.73
C THR A 431 0.44 10.30 -23.97
N ASN A 432 -0.73 10.21 -24.60
CA ASN A 432 -2.02 10.35 -23.92
C ASN A 432 -2.58 9.02 -23.35
N LYS A 433 -1.82 7.93 -23.45
CA LYS A 433 -2.18 6.59 -22.97
C LYS A 433 -1.34 6.16 -21.76
N TYR A 434 -0.98 7.10 -20.89
CA TYR A 434 -0.45 6.75 -19.57
C TYR A 434 -1.48 5.93 -18.78
N GLU A 435 -1.04 5.17 -17.78
CA GLU A 435 -1.99 4.50 -16.89
C GLU A 435 -2.78 5.57 -16.15
N TRP A 436 -4.08 5.69 -16.42
CA TRP A 436 -4.88 6.81 -15.96
C TRP A 436 -4.96 6.93 -14.41
N TRP A 437 -4.58 5.87 -13.69
CA TRP A 437 -4.45 5.81 -12.23
C TRP A 437 -3.02 6.06 -11.70
N GLN A 438 -2.01 6.15 -12.57
CA GLN A 438 -0.59 6.34 -12.22
C GLN A 438 -0.01 7.56 -12.96
N TRP A 439 -0.42 8.73 -12.50
CA TRP A 439 0.16 10.00 -12.91
C TRP A 439 0.08 11.00 -11.75
N GLN A 440 0.91 12.03 -11.79
CA GLN A 440 0.92 13.07 -10.77
C GLN A 440 1.34 14.42 -11.34
N TRP A 441 0.65 15.50 -10.93
CA TRP A 441 1.07 16.86 -11.22
C TRP A 441 2.50 17.11 -10.73
N ALA A 442 3.36 17.67 -11.57
CA ALA A 442 4.76 17.95 -11.25
C ALA A 442 4.89 18.82 -9.99
N THR A 443 3.97 19.78 -9.79
CA THR A 443 3.94 20.65 -8.61
C THR A 443 3.55 19.93 -7.32
N LYS A 444 2.99 18.72 -7.39
CA LYS A 444 2.57 17.94 -6.24
C LYS A 444 3.60 16.88 -5.81
N PHE A 445 4.75 16.81 -6.48
CA PHE A 445 5.87 15.99 -6.00
C PHE A 445 6.36 16.54 -4.66
N GLN A 446 6.62 15.64 -3.72
CA GLN A 446 6.99 15.96 -2.36
C GLN A 446 8.50 16.18 -2.27
N LEU A 447 8.91 17.14 -1.45
CA LEU A 447 10.33 17.40 -1.25
C LEU A 447 10.99 16.21 -0.55
N ASN A 448 12.07 15.66 -1.13
CA ASN A 448 12.88 14.68 -0.44
C ASN A 448 13.74 15.40 0.60
N THR A 449 13.38 15.29 1.88
CA THR A 449 14.08 15.97 2.98
C THR A 449 15.48 15.42 3.24
N GLU A 450 15.81 14.22 2.79
CA GLU A 450 17.16 13.64 2.91
C GLU A 450 18.16 14.33 1.98
N SER A 451 17.69 14.85 0.84
CA SER A 451 18.54 15.58 -0.10
C SER A 451 18.96 16.97 0.41
N ARG A 452 18.29 17.52 1.44
CA ARG A 452 18.69 18.79 2.07
C ARG A 452 19.97 18.68 2.89
N PHE A 453 20.34 17.47 3.33
CA PHE A 453 21.53 17.24 4.16
C PHE A 453 22.77 16.90 3.31
N GLN A 454 22.61 16.63 2.02
CA GLN A 454 23.71 16.50 1.06
C GLN A 454 24.06 17.88 0.52
N ASN A 455 24.82 18.66 1.32
CA ASN A 455 25.28 20.04 1.06
C ASN A 455 26.13 20.26 -0.22
N PHE A 456 26.15 19.31 -1.15
CA PHE A 456 26.98 19.31 -2.36
C PHE A 456 26.21 19.20 -3.67
N SER A 457 24.88 19.02 -3.64
CA SER A 457 24.07 18.98 -4.88
C SER A 457 23.50 20.35 -5.21
N ASN A 458 23.69 20.80 -6.45
CA ASN A 458 23.07 22.02 -7.00
C ASN A 458 21.56 21.86 -7.30
N ASP A 459 21.01 20.68 -7.02
CA ASP A 459 19.67 20.28 -7.39
C ASP A 459 18.83 19.94 -6.15
N ILE A 460 17.60 20.43 -6.14
CA ILE A 460 16.56 20.07 -5.17
C ILE A 460 15.77 18.89 -5.72
N VAL A 461 15.64 17.83 -4.93
CA VAL A 461 14.97 16.59 -5.34
C VAL A 461 13.53 16.57 -4.83
N TYR A 462 12.59 16.36 -5.75
CA TYR A 462 11.19 16.13 -5.46
C TYR A 462 10.78 14.74 -5.93
N GLU A 463 10.01 14.01 -5.14
CA GLU A 463 9.63 12.63 -5.42
C GLU A 463 8.11 12.43 -5.44
N TYR A 464 7.71 11.45 -6.22
CA TYR A 464 6.37 10.89 -6.20
C TYR A 464 6.49 9.37 -6.18
N HIS A 465 5.88 8.75 -5.17
CA HIS A 465 5.82 7.30 -5.03
C HIS A 465 4.46 6.84 -5.58
N SER A 466 4.49 6.16 -6.72
CA SER A 466 3.27 5.66 -7.35
C SER A 466 2.87 4.30 -6.75
N GLY A 467 1.61 3.89 -6.94
CA GLY A 467 1.16 2.54 -6.57
C GLY A 467 1.55 1.48 -7.61
N MET A 468 2.12 1.88 -8.74
CA MET A 468 2.43 1.01 -9.86
C MET A 468 3.58 0.08 -9.49
N THR A 469 3.36 -1.22 -9.59
CA THR A 469 4.42 -2.21 -9.41
C THR A 469 5.48 -2.07 -10.50
N ILE A 470 6.77 -2.06 -10.13
CA ILE A 470 7.84 -1.95 -11.12
C ILE A 470 7.97 -3.26 -11.91
N ALA A 471 8.18 -3.14 -13.22
CA ALA A 471 8.31 -4.26 -14.14
C ALA A 471 9.13 -3.82 -15.36
N PRO A 472 9.73 -4.76 -16.10
CA PRO A 472 10.39 -4.48 -17.36
C PRO A 472 9.46 -3.75 -18.34
N GLY A 473 10.00 -2.77 -19.05
CA GLY A 473 9.27 -1.97 -20.03
C GLY A 473 8.57 -0.73 -19.47
N ILE A 474 8.49 -0.57 -18.13
CA ILE A 474 7.90 0.62 -17.52
C ILE A 474 8.69 1.88 -17.86
N GLN A 475 7.97 2.97 -18.09
CA GLN A 475 8.52 4.30 -18.33
C GLN A 475 7.75 5.37 -17.58
N ALA A 476 8.41 6.48 -17.28
CA ALA A 476 7.79 7.73 -16.86
C ALA A 476 8.06 8.81 -17.90
N ARG A 477 7.06 9.67 -18.15
CA ARG A 477 7.20 10.79 -19.09
C ARG A 477 6.68 12.07 -18.49
N PHE A 478 7.41 13.16 -18.72
CA PHE A 478 7.02 14.51 -18.32
C PHE A 478 6.27 15.19 -19.46
N ILE A 479 5.09 15.71 -19.16
CA ILE A 479 4.14 16.22 -20.16
C ILE A 479 3.68 17.63 -19.75
N LEU A 480 3.65 18.55 -20.71
CA LEU A 480 3.07 19.89 -20.56
C LEU A 480 1.57 19.89 -20.91
N ARG A 481 0.86 20.96 -20.50
CA ARG A 481 -0.59 21.16 -20.71
C ARG A 481 -1.12 20.77 -22.09
N ASP A 482 -0.35 21.05 -23.15
CA ASP A 482 -0.74 20.80 -24.54
C ASP A 482 -0.39 19.37 -25.01
N GLU A 483 -0.26 18.43 -24.07
CA GLU A 483 0.18 17.04 -24.29
C GLU A 483 1.58 16.89 -24.91
N VAL A 484 2.38 17.96 -24.85
CA VAL A 484 3.76 17.95 -25.35
C VAL A 484 4.67 17.24 -24.34
N GLU A 485 5.23 16.11 -24.77
CA GLU A 485 6.26 15.38 -24.04
C GLU A 485 7.58 16.17 -24.02
N LYS A 486 8.15 16.38 -22.83
CA LYS A 486 9.43 17.09 -22.64
C LYS A 486 10.54 16.23 -22.06
N ALA A 487 10.21 15.07 -21.51
CA ALA A 487 11.18 14.06 -21.12
C ALA A 487 10.53 12.68 -21.15
N CYS A 488 11.30 11.68 -21.58
CA CYS A 488 10.95 10.27 -21.47
C CYS A 488 12.10 9.55 -20.79
N THR A 489 11.82 8.82 -19.71
CA THR A 489 12.84 7.99 -19.07
C THR A 489 13.17 6.77 -19.94
N PRO A 490 14.36 6.17 -19.78
CA PRO A 490 14.63 4.87 -20.37
C PRO A 490 13.58 3.85 -19.90
N SER A 491 13.28 2.87 -20.76
CA SER A 491 12.49 1.71 -20.35
C SER A 491 13.19 0.98 -19.21
N TRP A 492 12.44 0.63 -18.18
CA TRP A 492 12.92 -0.19 -17.09
C TRP A 492 13.41 -1.53 -17.64
N ARG A 493 14.63 -1.92 -17.29
CA ARG A 493 15.25 -3.15 -17.79
C ARG A 493 14.87 -4.34 -16.91
N GLU A 494 14.97 -5.53 -17.49
CA GLU A 494 14.97 -6.79 -16.75
C GLU A 494 16.13 -6.84 -15.76
#